data_AF-Q2GGJ9-F1
#
_entry.id   AF-Q2GGJ9-F1
#
_cell.length_a   1.000
_cell.length_b   1.000
_cell.length_c   1.000
_cell.angle_alpha   90.00
_cell.angle_beta   90.00
_cell.angle_gamma   90.00
#
_symmetry.space_group_name_H-M   'P 1'
#
loop_
_entity.id
_entity.type
_entity.pdbx_description
1 polymer ?
#
loop_
_entity_poly.entity_id
_entity_poly.type
_entity_poly.pdbx_seq_one_letter_code
_entity_poly.pdbx_strand_id
1 'polypeptide(L)' 'MPWQVIIGKSTVEQDLIEVRNRLTKDKVLISTEQFLNKLKK' A
#
# COMPACT_ATOMS: atom_id res chain seq x y z
N MET A 1 8.82 -3.76 -10.96
CA MET A 1 8.33 -3.53 -9.59
C MET A 1 7.07 -4.37 -9.37
N PRO A 2 7.08 -5.39 -8.49
CA PRO A 2 5.95 -6.30 -8.29
C PRO A 2 4.83 -5.73 -7.41
N TRP A 3 4.97 -4.50 -6.93
CA TRP A 3 4.01 -3.87 -6.02
C TRP A 3 3.06 -2.93 -6.75
N GLN A 4 1.80 -2.93 -6.35
CA GLN A 4 0.75 -2.04 -6.82
C GLN A 4 0.14 -1.30 -5.63
N VAL A 5 0.07 0.02 -5.72
CA VAL A 5 -0.65 0.85 -4.74
C VAL A 5 -2.05 1.10 -5.26
N ILE A 6 -3.05 0.90 -4.41
CA ILE A 6 -4.46 1.15 -4.71
C ILE A 6 -4.94 2.25 -3.77
N ILE A 7 -5.47 3.32 -4.36
CA ILE A 7 -6.05 4.46 -3.67
C ILE A 7 -7.52 4.51 -4.03
N GLY A 8 -8.37 4.26 -3.05
CA GLY A 8 -9.83 4.30 -3.19
C GLY A 8 -10.45 5.24 -2.16
N LYS A 9 -11.76 5.50 -2.28
CA LYS A 9 -12.47 6.39 -1.36
C LYS A 9 -12.30 5.98 0.11
N SER A 10 -12.43 4.69 0.40
CA SER A 10 -12.27 4.14 1.76
C SER A 10 -10.86 4.29 2.31
N THR A 11 -9.83 4.20 1.47
CA THR A 11 -8.44 4.32 1.92
C THR A 11 -8.10 5.78 2.23
N VAL A 12 -8.67 6.73 1.48
CA VAL A 12 -8.54 8.18 1.73
C VAL A 12 -9.24 8.59 3.03
N GLU A 13 -10.45 8.08 3.28
CA GLU A 13 -11.20 8.35 4.53
C GLU A 13 -10.46 7.85 5.79
N GLN A 14 -9.62 6.82 5.63
CA GLN A 14 -8.87 6.19 6.73
C GLN A 14 -7.41 6.66 6.81
N ASP A 15 -6.96 7.53 5.91
CA ASP A 15 -5.55 7.94 5.75
C ASP A 15 -4.57 6.74 5.60
N LEU A 16 -5.03 5.71 4.87
CA LEU A 16 -4.27 4.49 4.57
C LEU A 16 -4.14 4.30 3.06
N ILE A 17 -3.29 3.35 2.65
CA ILE A 17 -3.16 2.85 1.28
C ILE A 17 -3.18 1.33 1.27
N GLU A 18 -3.77 0.72 0.23
CA GLU A 18 -3.63 -0.72 -0.01
C GLU A 18 -2.43 -0.95 -0.91
N VAL A 19 -1.48 -1.76 -0.44
CA VAL A 19 -0.31 -2.20 -1.19
C VAL A 19 -0.45 -3.69 -1.50
N ARG A 20 -0.50 -4.02 -2.78
CA ARG A 20 -0.68 -5.38 -3.30
C ARG A 20 0.58 -5.88 -3.99
N ASN A 21 1.05 -7.08 -3.64
CA ASN A 21 2.03 -7.81 -4.41
C ASN A 21 1.35 -8.51 -5.59
N ARG A 22 1.76 -8.19 -6.82
CA ARG A 22 1.19 -8.77 -8.05
C ARG A 22 1.55 -10.23 -8.26
N LEU A 23 2.66 -10.70 -7.68
CA LEU A 23 3.14 -12.08 -7.83
C LEU A 23 2.44 -13.02 -6.84
N THR A 24 2.41 -12.65 -5.56
CA THR A 24 1.82 -13.48 -4.50
C THR A 24 0.33 -13.19 -4.27
N LYS A 25 -0.19 -12.09 -4.81
CA LYS A 25 -1.53 -11.53 -4.55
C LYS A 25 -1.76 -11.09 -3.10
N ASP A 26 -0.71 -11.06 -2.28
CA ASP A 26 -0.78 -10.52 -0.92
C ASP A 26 -1.15 -9.05 -0.94
N LYS A 27 -1.98 -8.64 0.01
CA LYS A 27 -2.39 -7.24 0.20
C LYS A 27 -2.16 -6.81 1.63
N VAL A 28 -1.72 -5.59 1.81
CA VAL A 28 -1.54 -4.97 3.12
C VAL A 28 -2.11 -3.57 3.11
N LEU A 29 -2.82 -3.19 4.17
CA LEU A 29 -3.25 -1.82 4.44
C LEU A 29 -2.23 -1.19 5.38
N ILE A 30 -1.59 -0.12 4.92
CA ILE A 30 -0.56 0.60 5.68
C ILE A 30 -0.70 2.10 5.48
N SER A 31 -0.15 2.90 6.39
CA SER A 31 -0.08 4.34 6.17
C SER A 31 0.95 4.69 5.10
N THR A 32 0.78 5.87 4.48
CA THR A 32 1.72 6.40 3.50
C THR A 32 3.14 6.52 4.08
N GLU A 33 3.26 6.93 5.34
CA GLU A 33 4.55 7.06 6.02
C GLU A 33 5.25 5.70 6.21
N GLN A 34 4.51 4.69 6.65
CA GLN A 34 5.05 3.33 6.78
C GLN A 34 5.48 2.76 5.42
N PHE A 35 4.71 3.03 4.36
CA PHE A 35 5.07 2.63 3.01
C PHE A 35 6.38 3.26 2.54
N LEU A 36 6.54 4.56 2.73
CA LEU A 36 7.78 5.28 2.39
C LEU A 36 8.99 4.75 3.17
N ASN A 37 8.80 4.42 4.45
CA ASN A 37 9.87 3.82 5.27
C ASN A 37 10.26 2.42 4.80
N LYS A 38 9.30 1.62 4.29
CA LYS A 38 9.59 0.30 3.72
C LYS A 38 10.26 0.36 2.34
N LEU A 39 9.99 1.41 1.56
CA LEU A 39 10.59 1.63 0.23
C LEU A 39 12.05 2.12 0.29
N LYS A 40 12.45 2.77 1.37
CA LYS A 40 13.80 3.31 1.57
C LYS A 40 14.83 2.27 2.02
N LYS A 41 14.39 1.08 2.44
CA LYS A 41 15.26 -0.06 2.79
C LYS A 41 15.45 -0.97 1.59
#